data_AF-A0A9X3RCN2-F1
#
_entry.id   AF-A0A9X3RCN2-F1
#
_cell.length_a   1.000
_cell.length_b   1.000
_cell.length_c   1.000
_cell.angle_alpha   90.00
_cell.angle_beta   90.00
_cell.angle_gamma   90.00
#
_symmetry.space_group_name_H-M   'P 1'
#
loop_
_entity.id
_entity.type
_entity.pdbx_description
1 polymer ?
#
loop_
_entity_poly.entity_id
_entity_poly.type
_entity_poly.pdbx_seq_one_letter_code
_entity_poly.pdbx_strand_id
1 'polypeptide(L)'
;MILYFLEPEVSGGHGEYTIYGTEEIATEGISEKVKYLHYEFEGWLGDDLLESTPAFIISSKLGTELENSDFIDYKLEECLITKSDEFIEMYPDKEIPTFRRFIPLGTIEVEEENFKNWSGYHFCLSPKGELVVTQEALDFLNRFSIDNCFITPLTQE
;
A
#
# COMPACT_ATOMS: atom_id res chain seq x y z
N MET A 1 3.43 -11.48 20.65
CA MET A 1 2.97 -11.53 19.24
C MET A 1 3.81 -10.55 18.45
N ILE A 2 4.13 -10.84 17.20
CA ILE A 2 4.93 -9.96 16.33
C ILE A 2 4.07 -9.60 15.12
N LEU A 3 4.01 -8.31 14.81
CA LEU A 3 3.49 -7.78 13.55
C LEU A 3 4.61 -7.07 12.81
N TYR A 4 4.40 -6.66 11.56
CA TYR A 4 5.43 -6.06 10.73
C TYR A 4 4.94 -4.75 10.13
N PHE A 5 5.62 -3.66 10.47
CA PHE A 5 5.48 -2.41 9.76
C PHE A 5 6.25 -2.50 8.43
N LEU A 6 5.55 -2.21 7.34
CA LEU A 6 6.07 -2.19 5.98
C LEU A 6 6.18 -0.74 5.52
N GLU A 7 7.35 -0.39 4.99
CA GLU A 7 7.59 0.82 4.20
C GLU A 7 7.91 0.38 2.77
N PRO A 8 6.90 0.23 1.88
CA PRO A 8 7.12 -0.20 0.51
C PRO A 8 7.94 0.79 -0.32
N GLU A 9 8.33 0.36 -1.52
CA GLU A 9 8.97 1.25 -2.50
C GLU A 9 8.06 2.45 -2.81
N VAL A 10 8.64 3.66 -2.79
CA VAL A 10 7.99 4.88 -3.27
C VAL A 10 8.48 5.17 -4.68
N SER A 11 7.65 4.81 -5.66
CA SER A 11 7.99 4.87 -7.09
C SER A 11 7.37 6.09 -7.81
N GLY A 12 6.58 6.89 -7.11
CA GLY A 12 5.86 8.01 -7.69
C GLY A 12 4.86 8.62 -6.70
N GLY A 13 3.96 9.42 -7.26
CA GLY A 13 3.11 10.34 -6.51
C GLY A 13 1.64 10.29 -6.85
N HIS A 14 0.88 11.13 -6.14
CA HIS A 14 -0.51 11.43 -6.45
C HIS A 14 -0.53 12.42 -7.62
N GLY A 15 -0.94 11.96 -8.79
CA GLY A 15 -1.05 12.81 -9.97
C GLY A 15 -2.31 13.70 -9.95
N GLU A 16 -2.41 14.58 -10.94
CA GLU A 16 -3.40 15.67 -11.00
C GLU A 16 -4.88 15.25 -10.94
N TYR A 17 -5.23 14.06 -11.44
CA TYR A 17 -6.59 13.51 -11.40
C TYR A 17 -6.97 12.78 -10.09
N THR A 18 -6.14 12.85 -9.05
CA THR A 18 -6.47 12.28 -7.75
C THR A 18 -7.64 13.03 -7.11
N ILE A 19 -8.66 12.29 -6.65
CA ILE A 19 -9.83 12.86 -5.98
C ILE A 19 -9.71 12.60 -4.49
N TYR A 20 -9.55 13.68 -3.72
CA TYR A 20 -9.59 13.65 -2.27
C TYR A 20 -11.01 13.90 -1.74
N GLY A 21 -11.37 13.23 -0.64
CA GLY A 21 -12.59 13.49 0.10
C GLY A 21 -12.53 14.87 0.77
N THR A 22 -13.68 15.55 0.84
CA THR A 22 -13.79 16.94 1.30
C THR A 22 -14.10 17.11 2.79
N GLU A 23 -14.18 16.02 3.57
CA GLU A 23 -14.52 16.09 4.99
C GLU A 23 -13.39 15.58 5.88
N GLU A 24 -13.15 16.29 6.99
CA GLU A 24 -12.53 15.75 8.20
C GLU A 24 -13.47 14.69 8.78
N ILE A 25 -13.59 13.54 8.12
CA ILE A 25 -14.32 12.42 8.69
C ILE A 25 -13.45 11.87 9.81
N ALA A 26 -13.63 12.42 11.01
CA ALA A 26 -12.91 12.08 12.23
C ALA A 26 -13.07 10.60 12.66
N THR A 27 -13.85 9.81 11.92
CA THR A 27 -14.11 8.39 12.14
C THR A 27 -13.49 7.47 11.09
N GLU A 28 -12.97 8.00 9.98
CA GLU A 28 -12.47 7.24 8.82
C GLU A 28 -10.94 7.34 8.74
N GLY A 29 -10.27 6.20 8.49
CA GLY A 29 -8.81 6.12 8.44
C GLY A 29 -8.20 6.98 7.32
N ILE A 30 -6.90 7.31 7.42
CA ILE A 30 -6.25 8.27 6.52
C ILE A 30 -6.29 7.86 5.03
N SER A 31 -6.41 6.57 4.72
CA SER A 31 -6.57 6.07 3.34
C SER A 31 -7.93 6.45 2.73
N GLU A 32 -9.01 6.56 3.51
CA GLU A 32 -10.35 6.92 3.00
C GLU A 32 -10.47 8.38 2.58
N LYS A 33 -9.44 9.19 2.86
CA LYS A 33 -9.27 10.55 2.33
C LYS A 33 -9.02 10.56 0.82
N VAL A 34 -8.52 9.47 0.23
CA VAL A 34 -8.40 9.32 -1.23
C VAL A 34 -9.63 8.56 -1.72
N LYS A 35 -10.49 9.21 -2.51
CA LYS A 35 -11.71 8.61 -3.09
C LYS A 35 -11.46 8.03 -4.48
N TYR A 36 -10.48 8.57 -5.21
CA TYR A 36 -9.96 7.99 -6.45
C TYR A 36 -8.48 8.33 -6.56
N LEU A 37 -7.65 7.33 -6.83
CA LEU A 37 -6.21 7.52 -6.97
C LEU A 37 -5.84 7.66 -8.44
N HIS A 38 -5.11 8.73 -8.75
CA HIS A 38 -4.25 8.79 -9.92
C HIS A 38 -2.81 8.65 -9.43
N TYR A 39 -2.17 7.54 -9.76
CA TYR A 39 -0.76 7.29 -9.45
C TYR A 39 0.08 7.62 -10.67
N GLU A 40 0.97 8.58 -10.53
CA GLU A 40 1.93 8.97 -11.56
C GLU A 40 3.31 8.43 -11.20
N PHE A 41 3.85 7.55 -12.05
CA PHE A 41 5.17 6.97 -11.85
C PHE A 41 6.28 7.96 -12.22
N GLU A 42 7.27 8.09 -11.33
CA GLU A 42 8.49 8.90 -11.51
C GLU A 42 9.73 8.00 -11.63
N GLY A 43 9.68 6.83 -11.01
CA GLY A 43 10.61 5.71 -11.17
C GLY A 43 9.86 4.40 -10.94
N TRP A 44 10.55 3.26 -10.98
CA TRP A 44 10.02 1.98 -10.49
C TRP A 44 11.17 0.99 -10.42
N LEU A 45 11.41 0.33 -9.29
CA LEU A 45 12.51 -0.62 -9.11
C LEU A 45 12.08 -2.06 -9.37
N GLY A 46 10.78 -2.30 -9.56
CA GLY A 46 10.23 -3.60 -9.93
C GLY A 46 9.35 -4.23 -8.86
N ASP A 47 9.09 -3.54 -7.75
CA ASP A 47 8.26 -4.08 -6.68
C ASP A 47 6.78 -4.15 -7.08
N ASP A 48 6.12 -5.18 -6.57
CA ASP A 48 4.71 -5.50 -6.76
C ASP A 48 3.80 -4.81 -5.71
N LEU A 49 4.36 -4.28 -4.62
CA LEU A 49 3.67 -3.47 -3.60
C LEU A 49 4.39 -2.13 -3.50
N LEU A 50 3.66 -1.05 -3.73
CA LEU A 50 4.20 0.31 -3.76
C LEU A 50 3.38 1.23 -2.87
N GLU A 51 4.03 2.26 -2.36
CA GLU A 51 3.41 3.31 -1.54
C GLU A 51 3.42 4.67 -2.25
N SER A 52 2.37 5.45 -2.00
CA SER A 52 2.41 6.91 -2.02
C SER A 52 1.43 7.40 -0.96
N THR A 53 1.93 7.75 0.22
CA THR A 53 1.12 8.02 1.41
C THR A 53 -0.05 8.97 1.10
N PRO A 54 -1.29 8.67 1.53
CA PRO A 54 -1.72 7.55 2.36
C PRO A 54 -2.27 6.35 1.58
N ALA A 55 -1.78 6.09 0.37
CA ALA A 55 -2.29 5.04 -0.51
C ALA A 55 -1.21 4.01 -0.84
N PHE A 56 -1.68 2.78 -1.05
CA PHE A 56 -0.87 1.68 -1.57
C PHE A 56 -1.43 1.22 -2.90
N ILE A 57 -0.55 0.79 -3.80
CA ILE A 57 -0.94 0.10 -5.03
C ILE A 57 -0.23 -1.24 -5.10
N ILE A 58 -0.88 -2.22 -5.73
CA ILE A 58 -0.32 -3.54 -5.97
C ILE A 58 -0.40 -3.89 -7.45
N SER A 59 0.58 -4.63 -7.95
CA SER A 59 0.58 -5.10 -9.32
C SER A 59 -0.60 -6.04 -9.58
N SER A 60 -1.03 -6.15 -10.83
CA SER A 60 -2.12 -7.06 -11.20
C SER A 60 -1.83 -8.51 -10.82
N LYS A 61 -0.57 -8.96 -10.92
CA LYS A 61 -0.14 -10.29 -10.50
C LYS A 61 -0.38 -10.50 -9.00
N LEU A 62 0.08 -9.58 -8.15
CA LEU A 62 -0.13 -9.66 -6.70
C LEU A 62 -1.63 -9.60 -6.39
N GLY A 63 -2.37 -8.67 -7.00
CA GLY A 63 -3.80 -8.53 -6.77
C GLY A 63 -4.60 -9.78 -7.14
N THR A 64 -4.30 -10.45 -8.25
CA THR A 64 -4.98 -11.69 -8.65
C THR A 64 -4.71 -12.82 -7.66
N GLU A 65 -3.49 -12.97 -7.18
CA GLU A 65 -3.17 -13.98 -6.17
C GLU A 65 -3.79 -13.65 -4.80
N LEU A 66 -3.96 -12.36 -4.49
CA LEU A 66 -4.62 -11.91 -3.28
C LEU A 66 -6.13 -12.22 -3.33
N GLU A 67 -6.78 -12.03 -4.49
CA GLU A 67 -8.18 -12.41 -4.73
C GLU A 67 -8.41 -13.93 -4.68
N ASN A 68 -7.38 -14.73 -4.99
CA ASN A 68 -7.41 -16.19 -4.91
C ASN A 68 -7.00 -16.74 -3.53
N SER A 69 -6.63 -15.87 -2.60
CA SER A 69 -6.26 -16.23 -1.23
C SER A 69 -7.46 -16.23 -0.28
N ASP A 70 -7.24 -16.64 0.97
CA ASP A 70 -8.26 -16.61 2.02
C ASP A 70 -8.33 -15.25 2.77
N PHE A 71 -7.50 -14.26 2.40
CA PHE A 71 -7.54 -12.93 2.99
C PHE A 71 -8.79 -12.16 2.55
N ILE A 72 -9.44 -11.47 3.50
CA ILE A 72 -10.73 -10.79 3.29
C ILE A 72 -10.76 -9.35 3.83
N ASP A 73 -9.66 -8.91 4.42
CA ASP A 73 -9.50 -7.68 5.20
C ASP A 73 -8.79 -6.58 4.41
N TYR A 74 -9.05 -6.55 3.10
CA TYR A 74 -8.61 -5.52 2.18
C TYR A 74 -9.73 -5.18 1.17
N LYS A 75 -9.56 -4.07 0.46
CA LYS A 75 -10.28 -3.77 -0.78
C LYS A 75 -9.28 -3.51 -1.89
N LEU A 76 -9.67 -3.91 -3.10
CA LEU A 76 -9.00 -3.50 -4.34
C LEU A 76 -9.91 -2.58 -5.12
N GLU A 77 -9.35 -1.46 -5.58
CA GLU A 77 -10.05 -0.48 -6.40
C GLU A 77 -9.24 -0.17 -7.66
N GLU A 78 -9.94 0.18 -8.73
CA GLU A 78 -9.30 0.72 -9.92
C GLU A 78 -8.67 2.10 -9.63
N CYS A 79 -7.52 2.36 -10.21
CA CYS A 79 -6.83 3.64 -10.15
C CYS A 79 -6.29 4.02 -11.53
N LEU A 80 -6.13 5.32 -11.80
CA LEU A 80 -5.45 5.77 -13.01
C LEU A 80 -3.95 5.63 -12.81
N ILE A 81 -3.27 4.99 -13.77
CA ILE A 81 -1.82 4.87 -13.79
C ILE A 81 -1.27 5.66 -14.98
N THR A 82 -0.30 6.52 -14.72
CA THR A 82 0.43 7.29 -15.74
C THR A 82 1.94 7.25 -15.47
N LYS A 83 2.72 7.75 -16.43
CA LYS A 83 4.15 7.97 -16.31
C LYS A 83 4.39 9.47 -16.43
N SER A 84 5.21 10.02 -15.54
CA SER A 84 5.72 11.38 -15.67
C SER A 84 6.60 11.53 -16.92
N ASP A 85 6.81 12.76 -17.37
CA ASP A 85 7.75 13.06 -18.46
C ASP A 85 9.17 12.58 -18.12
N GLU A 86 9.62 12.76 -16.87
CA GLU A 86 10.93 12.29 -16.39
C GLU A 86 11.06 10.77 -16.51
N PHE A 87 10.04 10.01 -16.11
CA PHE A 87 10.04 8.55 -16.27
C PHE A 87 10.20 8.16 -17.74
N ILE A 88 9.47 8.82 -18.65
CA ILE A 88 9.50 8.51 -20.08
C ILE A 88 10.87 8.84 -20.67
N GLU A 89 11.48 9.96 -20.28
CA GLU A 89 12.81 10.36 -20.76
C GLU A 89 13.92 9.43 -20.24
N MET A 90 13.87 9.03 -18.97
CA MET A 90 14.89 8.19 -18.34
C MET A 90 14.73 6.70 -18.70
N TYR A 91 13.49 6.24 -18.90
CA TYR A 91 13.16 4.83 -19.08
C TYR A 91 12.19 4.60 -20.26
N PRO A 92 12.56 5.00 -21.49
CA PRO A 92 11.63 5.04 -22.63
C PRO A 92 11.03 3.68 -23.00
N ASP A 93 11.80 2.60 -22.81
CA ASP A 93 11.40 1.23 -23.14
C ASP A 93 10.86 0.44 -21.93
N LYS A 94 10.73 1.09 -20.76
CA LYS A 94 10.29 0.42 -19.54
C LYS A 94 8.78 0.32 -19.48
N GLU A 95 8.29 -0.91 -19.61
CA GLU A 95 6.88 -1.23 -19.41
C GLU A 95 6.53 -1.34 -17.93
N ILE A 96 5.39 -0.77 -17.55
CA ILE A 96 4.85 -0.86 -16.19
C ILE A 96 3.64 -1.78 -16.26
N PRO A 97 3.52 -2.79 -15.38
CA PRO A 97 2.33 -3.62 -15.32
C PRO A 97 1.12 -2.79 -14.90
N THR A 98 -0.07 -3.35 -15.06
CA THR A 98 -1.26 -2.73 -14.47
C THR A 98 -1.19 -2.81 -12.94
N PHE A 99 -1.64 -1.75 -12.27
CA PHE A 99 -1.74 -1.67 -10.83
C PHE A 99 -3.19 -1.42 -10.41
N ARG A 100 -3.53 -1.90 -9.22
CA ARG A 100 -4.79 -1.58 -8.53
C ARG A 100 -4.47 -0.98 -7.18
N ARG A 101 -5.34 -0.08 -6.72
CA ARG A 101 -5.24 0.48 -5.38
C ARG A 101 -5.55 -0.60 -4.36
N PHE A 102 -4.67 -0.75 -3.39
CA PHE A 102 -4.80 -1.66 -2.26
C PHE A 102 -5.15 -0.88 -1.00
N ILE A 103 -6.25 -1.27 -0.34
CA ILE A 103 -6.78 -0.59 0.83
C ILE A 103 -6.90 -1.60 1.97
N PRO A 104 -5.99 -1.57 2.96
CA PRO A 104 -6.15 -2.33 4.20
C PRO A 104 -7.42 -1.91 4.93
N LEU A 105 -8.18 -2.87 5.47
CA LEU A 105 -9.39 -2.61 6.27
C LEU A 105 -9.14 -2.69 7.77
N GLY A 106 -8.03 -3.30 8.18
CA GLY A 106 -7.67 -3.41 9.59
C GLY A 106 -7.19 -2.09 10.16
N THR A 107 -7.29 -1.97 11.48
CA THR A 107 -6.78 -0.80 12.21
C THR A 107 -5.78 -1.24 13.27
N ILE A 108 -4.83 -0.36 13.55
CA ILE A 108 -3.80 -0.57 14.57
C ILE A 108 -3.25 0.77 15.04
N GLU A 109 -2.79 0.87 16.28
CA GLU A 109 -2.01 2.00 16.75
C GLU A 109 -0.54 1.58 16.88
N VAL A 110 0.36 2.36 16.29
CA VAL A 110 1.82 2.13 16.32
C VAL A 110 2.49 3.28 17.06
N GLU A 111 3.30 2.94 18.06
CA GLU A 111 4.13 3.86 18.83
C GLU A 111 5.55 3.28 18.92
N GLU A 112 6.50 3.93 18.25
CA GLU A 112 7.87 3.42 18.08
C GLU A 112 7.87 2.00 17.47
N GLU A 113 8.46 1.03 18.15
CA GLU A 113 8.48 -0.39 17.73
C GLU A 113 7.38 -1.21 18.44
N ASN A 114 6.40 -0.55 19.05
CA ASN A 114 5.29 -1.20 19.73
C ASN A 114 3.96 -0.95 19.03
N PHE A 115 3.00 -1.86 19.24
CA PHE A 115 1.63 -1.69 18.78
C PHE A 115 0.59 -2.00 19.86
N LYS A 116 -0.57 -1.34 19.72
CA LYS A 116 -1.77 -1.55 20.52
C LYS A 116 -3.03 -1.40 19.67
N ASN A 117 -4.20 -1.72 20.24
CA ASN A 117 -5.52 -1.60 19.59
C ASN A 117 -5.60 -2.25 18.19
N TRP A 118 -4.88 -3.35 17.97
CA TRP A 118 -4.91 -4.11 16.73
C TRP A 118 -6.28 -4.76 16.51
N SER A 119 -6.87 -4.58 15.33
CA SER A 119 -8.18 -5.12 14.97
C SER A 119 -8.21 -6.65 14.80
N GLY A 120 -7.06 -7.32 14.83
CA GLY A 120 -6.95 -8.76 14.55
C GLY A 120 -6.83 -9.09 13.05
N TYR A 121 -6.74 -8.09 12.18
CA TYR A 121 -6.68 -8.26 10.73
C TYR A 121 -5.22 -8.45 10.27
N HIS A 122 -5.04 -9.15 9.16
CA HIS A 122 -3.79 -9.41 8.47
C HIS A 122 -3.19 -8.18 7.81
N PHE A 123 -4.02 -7.28 7.29
CA PHE A 123 -3.62 -6.00 6.71
C PHE A 123 -4.26 -4.85 7.49
N CYS A 124 -3.43 -4.07 8.15
CA CYS A 124 -3.85 -2.97 9.01
C CYS A 124 -3.25 -1.64 8.57
N LEU A 125 -4.00 -0.57 8.78
CA LEU A 125 -3.56 0.80 8.61
C LEU A 125 -3.48 1.51 9.95
N SER A 126 -2.37 2.19 10.22
CA SER A 126 -2.28 3.09 11.37
C SER A 126 -2.98 4.43 11.10
N PRO A 127 -3.30 5.23 12.13
CA PRO A 127 -3.79 6.60 11.94
C PRO A 127 -2.86 7.49 11.10
N LYS A 128 -1.57 7.17 11.05
CA LYS A 128 -0.57 7.88 10.24
C LYS A 128 -0.48 7.37 8.79
N GLY A 129 -1.16 6.27 8.47
CA GLY A 129 -1.15 5.67 7.14
C GLY A 129 -0.12 4.58 6.96
N GLU A 130 0.49 4.11 8.06
CA GLU A 130 1.49 3.06 8.03
C GLU A 130 0.82 1.70 7.78
N LEU A 131 1.39 0.91 6.87
CA LEU A 131 0.94 -0.45 6.59
C LEU A 131 1.56 -1.41 7.60
N VAL A 132 0.71 -2.08 8.38
CA VAL A 132 1.15 -3.14 9.29
C VAL A 132 0.50 -4.45 8.90
N VAL A 133 1.31 -5.51 8.89
CA VAL A 133 0.84 -6.85 8.53
C VAL A 133 1.17 -7.91 9.56
N THR A 134 0.38 -8.98 9.56
CA THR A 134 0.73 -10.22 10.27
C THR A 134 1.87 -10.97 9.59
N GLN A 135 2.49 -11.92 10.30
CA GLN A 135 3.46 -12.85 9.69
C GLN A 135 2.89 -13.57 8.46
N GLU A 136 1.63 -14.02 8.53
CA GLU A 136 0.99 -14.76 7.44
C GLU A 136 0.84 -13.90 6.18
N ALA A 137 0.44 -12.65 6.33
CA ALA A 137 0.39 -11.70 5.21
C ALA A 137 1.79 -11.37 4.69
N LEU A 138 2.80 -11.21 5.56
CA LEU A 138 4.18 -11.01 5.13
C LEU A 138 4.72 -12.21 4.33
N ASP A 139 4.47 -13.44 4.79
CA ASP A 139 4.86 -14.67 4.10
C ASP A 139 4.19 -14.76 2.73
N PHE A 140 2.94 -14.33 2.62
CA PHE A 140 2.24 -14.21 1.33
C PHE A 140 2.92 -13.19 0.41
N LEU A 141 3.22 -11.99 0.93
CA LEU A 141 3.83 -10.89 0.17
C LEU A 141 5.25 -11.24 -0.30
N ASN A 142 6.01 -12.00 0.49
CA ASN A 142 7.34 -12.51 0.14
C ASN A 142 7.37 -13.48 -1.06
N ARG A 143 6.20 -13.86 -1.60
CA ARG A 143 6.09 -14.62 -2.86
C ARG A 143 6.15 -13.73 -4.10
N PHE A 144 6.15 -12.40 -3.90
CA PHE A 144 6.18 -11.36 -4.91
C PHE A 144 7.43 -10.49 -4.75
N SER A 145 7.65 -9.57 -5.69
CA SER A 145 8.75 -8.61 -5.58
C SER A 145 8.39 -7.54 -4.55
N ILE A 146 9.06 -7.54 -3.39
CA ILE A 146 9.02 -6.45 -2.40
C ILE A 146 10.44 -6.14 -1.93
N ASP A 147 11.39 -6.22 -2.87
CA ASP A 147 12.83 -6.20 -2.60
C ASP A 147 13.31 -4.82 -2.09
N ASN A 148 12.52 -3.78 -2.34
CA ASN A 148 12.79 -2.40 -1.96
C ASN A 148 11.87 -1.92 -0.83
N CYS A 149 11.22 -2.85 -0.12
CA CYS A 149 10.42 -2.57 1.07
C CYS A 149 11.25 -2.70 2.36
N PHE A 150 11.22 -1.69 3.23
CA PHE A 150 11.75 -1.83 4.59
C PHE A 150 10.72 -2.52 5.50
N ILE A 151 11.20 -3.49 6.28
CA ILE A 151 10.37 -4.32 7.16
C ILE A 151 10.86 -4.16 8.59
N THR A 152 10.01 -3.59 9.46
CA THR A 152 10.31 -3.39 10.87
C THR A 152 9.39 -4.27 11.73
N PRO A 153 9.92 -5.20 12.54
CA PRO A 153 9.10 -5.98 13.46
C PRO A 153 8.56 -5.08 14.58
N LEU A 154 7.29 -5.29 14.93
CA LEU A 154 6.62 -4.60 16.03
C LEU A 154 6.27 -5.60 17.13
N THR A 155 6.45 -5.18 18.38
CA THR A 155 6.05 -5.95 19.57
C THR A 155 4.75 -5.41 20.17
N GLN A 156 3.97 -6.29 20.78
CA GLN A 156 2.79 -5.87 21.51
C GLN A 156 3.20 -5.23 22.85
N GLU A 157 2.64 -4.06 23.17
CA GLU A 157 2.79 -3.40 24.49
C GLU A 157 2.14 -4.22 25.62
#